data_AF-A0A7C1IMY5-F1
#
_entry.id   AF-A0A7C1IMY5-F1
#
_cell.length_a   1.000
_cell.length_b   1.000
_cell.length_c   1.000
_cell.angle_alpha   90.00
_cell.angle_beta   90.00
_cell.angle_gamma   90.00
#
_symmetry.space_group_name_H-M   'P 1'
#
loop_
_entity.id
_entity.type
_entity.pdbx_description
1 polymer ?
#
loop_
_entity_poly.entity_id
_entity_poly.type
_entity_poly.pdbx_seq_one_letter_code
_entity_poly.pdbx_strand_id
1 'polypeptide(L)'
;YAWDFGDGHTGYGRHCNHSFSDDGTYLVNLTVTDDDGAHNATVRQVTVKNAHTLSTATYPQDGGEISLDPPGGVYAEDTVVAATATPASGYVFSHWSGDGSGSDASLTITMDGDKSITAHFSEILPPHYTLSASVWPSGSGTVTLDPTGGTYNQGDTVSLTAVPATGYRFDHWSGDLSGSGASQTLAMDENKTVTAYFQPLVQYTLSTEVSPPGAGRVSPPGGTYNQGDTVTLTALANAGYTFAYWSGDASGTSRSIQVTMDRDRQMVAHFQEAQLPPPPPQYSLSISVQPSTAGAITLSPPGGTYDQGTTVTATASAGQGYVFSHWSGDTGGNASTVQISMTSEKSVTAHFSPVTQTNTPPTVSIAGPENNATLSGLITMNGSAQDSDGSILRVEVRIDGGAWTTAQGTDSWQYAWDTASLANGEHILAARSFDGTDYSPVATRTVYVDNPGNEGGASLPLTLIIAVVAVAGIAGGALAFYLKRRP
;
A
#
# COMPACT_ATOMS: atom_id res chain seq x y z
N TYR A 1 37.77 72.08 97.73
CA TYR A 1 38.47 71.41 96.61
C TYR A 1 38.64 72.40 95.48
N ALA A 2 39.88 72.80 95.22
CA ALA A 2 40.29 73.63 94.09
C ALA A 2 41.32 72.84 93.27
N TRP A 3 41.13 72.83 91.95
CA TRP A 3 41.97 72.15 90.98
C TRP A 3 42.71 73.18 90.15
N ASP A 4 44.00 72.93 89.93
CA ASP A 4 44.81 73.58 88.91
C ASP A 4 45.27 72.49 87.95
N PHE A 5 44.89 72.59 86.68
CA PHE A 5 45.18 71.57 85.69
C PHE A 5 46.59 71.71 85.12
N GLY A 6 47.34 72.76 85.47
CA GLY A 6 48.70 72.97 85.02
C GLY A 6 48.82 73.50 83.58
N ASP A 7 47.69 73.80 82.93
CA ASP A 7 47.58 74.40 81.60
C ASP A 7 47.07 75.86 81.65
N GLY A 8 47.01 76.44 82.85
CA GLY A 8 46.45 77.78 83.11
C GLY A 8 44.96 77.78 83.43
N HIS A 9 44.27 76.65 83.36
CA HIS A 9 42.88 76.52 83.78
C HIS A 9 42.74 75.96 85.20
N THR A 10 41.70 76.40 85.90
CA THR A 10 41.36 75.92 87.25
C THR A 10 39.93 75.40 87.31
N GLY A 11 39.65 74.55 88.28
CA GLY A 11 38.34 73.95 88.52
C GLY A 11 37.99 73.87 90.01
N TYR A 12 36.72 73.65 90.33
CA TYR A 12 36.24 73.55 91.72
C TYR A 12 35.30 72.35 91.89
N GLY A 13 35.32 71.77 93.09
CA GLY A 13 34.45 70.65 93.46
C GLY A 13 35.21 69.36 93.72
N ARG A 14 34.54 68.39 94.35
CA ARG A 14 35.14 67.10 94.70
C ARG A 14 35.51 66.28 93.45
N HIS A 15 34.76 66.45 92.37
CA HIS A 15 35.03 65.89 91.04
C HIS A 15 35.07 67.03 90.04
N CYS A 16 36.03 66.99 89.12
CA CYS A 16 36.14 67.97 88.04
C CYS A 16 36.58 67.24 86.77
N ASN A 17 36.00 67.63 85.63
CA ASN A 17 36.42 67.18 84.30
C ASN A 17 37.12 68.34 83.61
N HIS A 18 38.22 68.06 82.91
CA HIS A 18 38.97 69.02 82.13
C HIS A 18 39.49 68.36 80.87
N SER A 19 39.54 69.12 79.78
CA SER A 19 40.10 68.69 78.50
C SER A 19 41.29 69.58 78.17
N PHE A 20 42.42 68.96 77.88
CA PHE A 20 43.62 69.65 77.46
C PHE A 20 43.58 69.86 75.95
N SER A 21 43.87 71.08 75.50
CA SER A 21 43.84 71.44 74.08
C SER A 21 45.08 70.97 73.32
N ASP A 22 46.22 70.91 74.02
CA ASP A 22 47.51 70.54 73.45
C ASP A 22 48.05 69.28 74.14
N ASP A 23 48.95 68.58 73.46
CA ASP A 23 49.76 67.55 74.08
C ASP A 23 50.76 68.15 75.08
N GLY A 24 51.09 67.38 76.09
CA GLY A 24 51.97 67.87 77.12
C GLY A 24 51.92 67.05 78.40
N THR A 25 52.88 67.34 79.26
CA THR A 25 52.90 66.81 80.61
C THR A 25 52.47 67.90 81.56
N TYR A 26 51.29 67.72 82.13
CA TYR A 26 50.66 68.67 83.02
C TYR A 26 50.76 68.19 84.46
N LEU A 27 51.12 69.09 85.37
CA LEU A 27 51.12 68.83 86.81
C LEU A 27 49.78 69.28 87.38
N VAL A 28 48.84 68.35 87.47
CA VAL A 28 47.50 68.62 88.02
C VAL A 28 47.59 68.66 89.54
N ASN A 29 47.33 69.83 90.12
CA ASN A 29 47.37 70.07 91.55
C ASN A 29 45.93 70.14 92.12
N LEU A 30 45.66 69.37 93.16
CA LEU A 30 44.42 69.43 93.93
C LEU A 30 44.72 70.01 95.31
N THR A 31 44.16 71.18 95.61
CA THR A 31 44.17 71.77 96.95
C THR A 31 42.82 71.57 97.64
N VAL A 32 42.85 71.05 98.86
CA VAL A 32 41.67 70.90 99.72
C VAL A 32 41.84 71.79 100.93
N THR A 33 40.88 72.68 101.14
CA THR A 33 40.80 73.59 102.29
C THR A 33 39.61 73.18 103.15
N ASP A 34 39.79 73.07 104.46
CA ASP A 34 38.69 72.87 105.41
C ASP A 34 38.04 74.20 105.83
N ASP A 35 37.05 74.13 106.70
CA ASP A 35 36.27 75.27 107.18
C ASP A 35 37.05 76.20 108.13
N ASP A 36 38.10 75.69 108.77
CA ASP A 36 39.03 76.47 109.60
C ASP A 36 40.13 77.16 108.78
N GLY A 37 40.14 76.95 107.46
CA GLY A 37 41.08 77.55 106.52
C GLY A 37 42.41 76.82 106.38
N ALA A 38 42.59 75.67 107.04
CA ALA A 38 43.74 74.81 106.83
C ALA A 38 43.64 74.13 105.46
N HIS A 39 44.78 73.96 104.78
CA HIS A 39 44.79 73.36 103.45
C HIS A 39 45.92 72.35 103.28
N ASN A 40 45.69 71.38 102.41
CA ASN A 40 46.70 70.43 101.94
C ASN A 40 46.56 70.26 100.43
N ALA A 41 47.66 69.94 99.75
CA ALA A 41 47.71 69.82 98.29
C ALA A 41 48.38 68.50 97.87
N THR A 42 47.95 67.95 96.74
CA THR A 42 48.60 66.82 96.08
C THR A 42 48.73 67.08 94.59
N VAL A 43 49.82 66.64 94.00
CA VAL A 43 50.11 66.82 92.58
C VAL A 43 50.15 65.47 91.89
N ARG A 44 49.51 65.38 90.73
CA ARG A 44 49.60 64.23 89.84
C ARG A 44 50.03 64.68 88.45
N GLN A 45 51.03 63.99 87.91
CA GLN A 45 51.44 64.18 86.53
C GLN A 45 50.46 63.48 85.59
N VAL A 46 49.95 64.22 84.61
CA VAL A 46 49.09 63.72 83.54
C VAL A 46 49.77 64.01 82.21
N THR A 47 50.05 62.98 81.43
CA THR A 47 50.58 63.13 80.07
C THR A 47 49.43 62.99 79.09
N VAL A 48 49.22 64.04 78.31
CA VAL A 48 48.27 64.09 77.19
C VAL A 48 49.07 64.00 75.91
N LYS A 49 48.61 63.18 74.97
CA LYS A 49 49.18 63.05 73.63
C LYS A 49 48.13 63.42 72.61
N ASN A 50 48.56 63.94 71.46
CA ASN A 50 47.67 64.11 70.32
C ASN A 50 47.15 62.76 69.84
N ALA A 51 46.04 62.78 69.12
CA ALA A 51 45.48 61.59 68.49
C ALA A 51 45.39 61.80 66.98
N HIS A 52 45.75 60.75 66.24
CA HIS A 52 45.81 60.76 64.78
C HIS A 52 44.98 59.64 64.20
N THR A 53 44.38 59.90 63.05
CA THR A 53 43.58 58.94 62.30
C THR A 53 44.45 58.08 61.40
N LEU A 54 44.13 56.78 61.31
CA LEU A 54 44.68 55.88 60.30
C LEU A 54 43.54 55.36 59.43
N SER A 55 43.57 55.74 58.15
CA SER A 55 42.61 55.28 57.13
C SER A 55 43.20 54.14 56.31
N THR A 56 42.42 53.10 56.03
CA THR A 56 42.84 51.93 55.25
C THR A 56 41.98 51.75 54.00
N ALA A 57 42.59 51.34 52.89
CA ALA A 57 41.89 50.97 51.66
C ALA A 57 42.51 49.72 51.01
N THR A 58 41.75 49.05 50.14
CA THR A 58 42.22 47.92 49.32
C THR A 58 42.04 48.24 47.84
N TYR A 59 42.97 47.78 47.00
CA TYR A 59 42.87 47.92 45.55
C TYR A 59 43.26 46.60 44.84
N PRO A 60 42.36 45.99 44.04
CA PRO A 60 40.94 46.31 43.94
C PRO A 60 40.21 46.13 45.28
N GLN A 61 39.02 46.75 45.42
CA GLN A 61 38.28 46.75 46.69
C GLN A 61 37.97 45.32 47.19
N ASP A 62 37.68 44.40 46.27
CA ASP A 62 37.36 43.00 46.57
C ASP A 62 38.62 42.09 46.64
N GLY A 63 39.82 42.66 46.48
CA GLY A 63 41.07 41.89 46.38
C GLY A 63 41.55 41.27 47.70
N GLY A 64 41.03 41.74 48.85
CA GLY A 64 41.41 41.26 50.18
C GLY A 64 40.97 42.20 51.29
N GLU A 65 41.50 41.97 52.49
CA GLU A 65 41.18 42.74 53.70
C GLU A 65 42.45 43.21 54.43
N ILE A 66 42.32 44.26 55.25
CA ILE A 66 43.38 44.77 56.12
C ILE A 66 42.94 44.61 57.58
N SER A 67 43.80 44.00 58.39
CA SER A 67 43.64 43.92 59.86
C SER A 67 44.66 44.82 60.55
N LEU A 68 44.22 45.60 61.54
CA LEU A 68 45.07 46.49 62.34
C LEU A 68 45.24 45.94 63.77
N ASP A 69 46.45 46.01 64.30
CA ASP A 69 46.78 45.71 65.69
C ASP A 69 47.66 46.83 66.30
N PRO A 70 47.18 47.58 67.31
CA PRO A 70 45.84 47.48 67.91
C PRO A 70 44.71 47.86 66.94
N PRO A 71 43.52 47.24 67.04
CA PRO A 71 42.40 47.55 66.16
C PRO A 71 41.83 48.94 66.46
N GLY A 72 41.39 49.64 65.42
CA GLY A 72 40.84 50.98 65.53
C GLY A 72 41.03 51.78 64.25
N GLY A 73 40.96 53.10 64.39
CA GLY A 73 41.26 54.05 63.31
C GLY A 73 41.71 55.42 63.84
N VAL A 74 41.89 55.54 65.15
CA VAL A 74 42.39 56.73 65.86
C VAL A 74 43.32 56.26 66.96
N TYR A 75 44.54 56.79 66.98
CA TYR A 75 45.61 56.33 67.85
C TYR A 75 46.35 57.53 68.46
N ALA A 76 46.85 57.38 69.69
CA ALA A 76 47.68 58.41 70.30
C ALA A 76 49.00 58.57 69.54
N GLU A 77 49.60 59.75 69.60
CA GLU A 77 50.91 60.05 69.03
C GLU A 77 51.99 59.04 69.49
N ASP A 78 52.86 58.64 68.57
CA ASP A 78 53.87 57.59 68.68
C ASP A 78 53.32 56.15 68.80
N THR A 79 52.02 55.92 68.70
CA THR A 79 51.49 54.55 68.69
C THR A 79 52.01 53.83 67.45
N VAL A 80 52.60 52.65 67.65
CA VAL A 80 52.99 51.77 66.54
C VAL A 80 51.84 50.82 66.26
N VAL A 81 51.30 50.89 65.04
CA VAL A 81 50.21 50.03 64.55
C VAL A 81 50.77 49.06 63.54
N ALA A 82 50.52 47.77 63.73
CA ALA A 82 50.78 46.73 62.74
C ALA A 82 49.56 46.56 61.84
N ALA A 83 49.76 46.64 60.52
CA ALA A 83 48.76 46.36 59.49
C ALA A 83 49.12 45.04 58.79
N THR A 84 48.14 44.14 58.64
CA THR A 84 48.32 42.85 57.94
C THR A 84 47.30 42.75 56.82
N ALA A 85 47.76 42.53 55.58
CA ALA A 85 46.93 42.30 54.41
C ALA A 85 46.65 40.80 54.23
N THR A 86 45.38 40.43 54.09
CA THR A 86 44.95 39.05 53.81
C THR A 86 44.26 39.02 52.44
N PRO A 87 44.87 38.38 51.41
CA PRO A 87 44.26 38.27 50.09
C PRO A 87 42.94 37.49 50.11
N ALA A 88 41.98 37.93 49.30
CA ALA A 88 40.78 37.16 49.01
C ALA A 88 41.11 35.94 48.11
N SER A 89 40.18 34.98 48.01
CA SER A 89 40.35 33.84 47.11
C SER A 89 40.52 34.32 45.66
N GLY A 90 41.53 33.80 44.96
CA GLY A 90 41.85 34.22 43.59
C GLY A 90 42.72 35.48 43.51
N TYR A 91 43.26 35.98 44.63
CA TYR A 91 44.16 37.12 44.67
C TYR A 91 45.45 36.82 45.43
N VAL A 92 46.49 37.59 45.14
CA VAL A 92 47.75 37.62 45.89
C VAL A 92 48.07 39.05 46.30
N PHE A 93 48.62 39.23 47.51
CA PHE A 93 49.10 40.54 47.94
C PHE A 93 50.29 40.98 47.08
N SER A 94 50.27 42.22 46.63
CA SER A 94 51.32 42.81 45.81
C SER A 94 52.23 43.72 46.63
N HIS A 95 51.68 44.81 47.19
CA HIS A 95 52.44 45.81 47.95
C HIS A 95 51.52 46.77 48.71
N TRP A 96 52.12 47.53 49.64
CA TRP A 96 51.51 48.68 50.31
C TRP A 96 51.83 49.99 49.59
N SER A 97 50.91 50.95 49.67
CA SER A 97 51.10 52.33 49.21
C SER A 97 50.40 53.34 50.12
N GLY A 98 50.64 54.64 49.92
CA GLY A 98 50.15 55.73 50.77
C GLY A 98 51.25 56.20 51.73
N ASP A 99 50.89 56.43 52.99
CA ASP A 99 51.79 56.81 54.08
C ASP A 99 52.62 55.63 54.63
N GLY A 100 52.51 54.46 53.99
CA GLY A 100 53.37 53.30 54.20
C GLY A 100 53.64 52.58 52.88
N SER A 101 54.80 51.93 52.78
CA SER A 101 55.20 51.15 51.61
C SER A 101 55.95 49.88 52.00
N GLY A 102 55.87 48.85 51.16
CA GLY A 102 56.51 47.56 51.41
C GLY A 102 55.89 46.45 50.58
N SER A 103 56.66 45.38 50.36
CA SER A 103 56.22 44.17 49.64
C SER A 103 55.82 43.02 50.59
N ASP A 104 56.05 43.19 51.89
CA ASP A 104 55.63 42.22 52.89
C ASP A 104 54.14 42.43 53.23
N ALA A 105 53.40 41.33 53.39
CA ALA A 105 51.98 41.39 53.75
C ALA A 105 51.72 42.03 55.13
N SER A 106 52.76 42.19 55.94
CA SER A 106 52.75 42.94 57.19
C SER A 106 53.51 44.26 57.04
N LEU A 107 52.92 45.35 57.54
CA LEU A 107 53.49 46.69 57.59
C LEU A 107 53.37 47.24 59.02
N THR A 108 54.37 47.99 59.49
CA THR A 108 54.28 48.72 60.78
C THR A 108 54.31 50.21 60.53
N ILE A 109 53.45 50.95 61.25
CA ILE A 109 53.22 52.38 61.05
C ILE A 109 53.27 53.06 62.41
N THR A 110 54.17 54.03 62.57
CA THR A 110 54.18 54.90 63.76
C THR A 110 53.29 56.11 63.51
N MET A 111 52.37 56.40 64.43
CA MET A 111 51.40 57.49 64.30
C MET A 111 52.00 58.82 64.77
N ASP A 112 52.54 59.60 63.84
CA ASP A 112 53.09 60.96 64.03
C ASP A 112 52.27 62.06 63.32
N GLY A 113 51.08 61.67 62.82
CA GLY A 113 50.17 62.49 62.04
C GLY A 113 49.04 61.63 61.50
N ASP A 114 48.02 62.25 60.90
CA ASP A 114 46.98 61.52 60.16
C ASP A 114 47.62 60.76 58.98
N LYS A 115 47.27 59.48 58.84
CA LYS A 115 47.86 58.59 57.84
C LYS A 115 46.80 57.80 57.08
N SER A 116 47.18 57.40 55.87
CA SER A 116 46.38 56.61 54.94
C SER A 116 47.24 55.53 54.29
N ILE A 117 46.78 54.28 54.30
CA ILE A 117 47.47 53.17 53.63
C ILE A 117 46.53 52.42 52.70
N THR A 118 47.07 51.88 51.62
CA THR A 118 46.35 51.02 50.68
C THR A 118 47.11 49.72 50.44
N ALA A 119 46.45 48.58 50.65
CA ALA A 119 46.96 47.26 50.25
C ALA A 119 46.55 46.96 48.80
N HIS A 120 47.53 46.68 47.95
CA HIS A 120 47.30 46.29 46.56
C HIS A 120 47.32 44.78 46.41
N PHE A 121 46.34 44.24 45.68
CA PHE A 121 46.22 42.83 45.36
C PHE A 121 46.19 42.62 43.84
N SER A 122 46.76 41.51 43.40
CA SER A 122 46.74 41.09 42.00
C SER A 122 45.91 39.82 41.87
N GLU A 123 45.04 39.77 40.87
CA GLU A 123 44.30 38.54 40.53
C GLU A 123 45.27 37.42 40.15
N ILE A 124 45.02 36.23 40.67
CA ILE A 124 45.62 34.98 40.23
C ILE A 124 44.78 34.47 39.06
N LEU A 125 45.13 34.88 37.85
CA LEU A 125 44.50 34.36 36.64
C LEU A 125 45.03 32.95 36.35
N PRO A 126 44.16 31.95 36.06
CA PRO A 126 44.63 30.67 35.55
C PRO A 126 45.38 30.90 34.22
N PRO A 127 46.47 30.17 33.96
CA PRO A 127 47.18 30.32 32.69
C PRO A 127 46.24 29.95 31.54
N HIS A 128 46.26 30.77 30.49
CA HIS A 128 45.60 30.47 29.22
C HIS A 128 46.63 29.99 28.20
N TYR A 129 46.19 29.14 27.28
CA TYR A 129 47.02 28.58 26.23
C TYR A 129 46.35 28.70 24.87
N THR A 130 47.17 28.92 23.84
CA THR A 130 46.69 28.99 22.45
C THR A 130 46.70 27.61 21.80
N LEU A 131 45.73 27.34 20.94
CA LEU A 131 45.66 26.17 20.07
C LEU A 131 45.60 26.62 18.62
N SER A 132 46.63 26.29 17.86
CA SER A 132 46.67 26.52 16.42
C SER A 132 46.39 25.22 15.66
N ALA A 133 45.35 25.21 14.84
CA ALA A 133 44.99 24.08 14.00
C ALA A 133 45.24 24.40 12.52
N SER A 134 45.86 23.47 11.80
CA SER A 134 46.16 23.59 10.38
C SER A 134 45.81 22.32 9.60
N VAL A 135 45.85 22.40 8.27
CA VAL A 135 45.58 21.26 7.38
C VAL A 135 46.72 21.06 6.40
N TRP A 136 47.03 19.81 6.08
CA TRP A 136 47.98 19.45 5.03
C TRP A 136 47.34 18.43 4.07
N PRO A 137 47.38 18.63 2.74
CA PRO A 137 47.91 19.81 2.06
C PRO A 137 46.99 21.03 2.22
N SER A 138 47.46 22.23 1.86
CA SER A 138 46.60 23.42 1.92
C SER A 138 45.38 23.25 1.01
N GLY A 139 44.19 23.58 1.53
CA GLY A 139 42.92 23.44 0.81
C GLY A 139 42.33 22.02 0.78
N SER A 140 42.96 21.04 1.44
CA SER A 140 42.49 19.64 1.46
C SER A 140 41.34 19.36 2.45
N GLY A 141 40.99 20.35 3.27
CA GLY A 141 39.94 20.24 4.28
C GLY A 141 39.98 21.42 5.24
N THR A 142 39.29 21.26 6.37
CA THR A 142 39.28 22.22 7.48
C THR A 142 39.36 21.48 8.81
N VAL A 143 39.77 22.19 9.86
CA VAL A 143 39.64 21.72 11.26
C VAL A 143 38.65 22.62 11.96
N THR A 144 37.67 22.02 12.62
CA THR A 144 36.71 22.70 13.48
C THR A 144 37.04 22.43 14.93
N LEU A 145 36.85 23.45 15.79
CA LEU A 145 37.16 23.40 17.22
C LEU A 145 35.88 23.62 18.02
N ASP A 146 35.69 22.84 19.08
CA ASP A 146 34.62 23.01 20.05
C ASP A 146 35.15 22.82 21.49
N PRO A 147 35.16 23.86 22.34
CA PRO A 147 34.69 25.22 22.09
C PRO A 147 35.52 25.95 21.03
N THR A 148 34.92 26.98 20.41
CA THR A 148 35.60 27.85 19.43
C THR A 148 36.40 28.94 20.17
N GLY A 149 37.48 29.46 19.57
CA GLY A 149 38.19 30.64 20.10
C GLY A 149 39.72 30.56 20.06
N GLY A 150 40.30 29.37 19.91
CA GLY A 150 41.75 29.19 19.72
C GLY A 150 42.62 29.59 20.93
N THR A 151 42.02 30.04 22.03
CA THR A 151 42.67 30.29 23.33
C THR A 151 41.76 29.77 24.43
N TYR A 152 42.31 28.99 25.35
CA TYR A 152 41.55 28.23 26.35
C TYR A 152 42.28 28.27 27.70
N ASN A 153 41.56 28.03 28.80
CA ASN A 153 42.16 27.94 30.12
C ASN A 153 42.94 26.62 30.27
N GLN A 154 43.91 26.60 31.17
CA GLN A 154 44.55 25.35 31.57
C GLN A 154 43.53 24.32 32.08
N GLY A 155 43.63 23.09 31.56
CA GLY A 155 42.75 21.98 31.86
C GLY A 155 41.52 21.89 30.95
N ASP A 156 41.21 22.93 30.16
CA ASP A 156 40.11 22.86 29.20
C ASP A 156 40.35 21.72 28.19
N THR A 157 39.29 20.99 27.86
CA THR A 157 39.33 19.97 26.81
C THR A 157 38.65 20.50 25.56
N VAL A 158 39.38 20.53 24.45
CA VAL A 158 38.89 20.99 23.14
C VAL A 158 38.66 19.78 22.26
N SER A 159 37.48 19.69 21.63
CA SER A 159 37.19 18.73 20.57
C SER A 159 37.61 19.31 19.22
N LEU A 160 38.32 18.49 18.44
CA LEU A 160 38.81 18.81 17.11
C LEU A 160 38.18 17.84 16.13
N THR A 161 37.57 18.38 15.08
CA THR A 161 36.99 17.57 14.00
C THR A 161 37.57 17.99 12.65
N ALA A 162 38.24 17.06 11.99
CA ALA A 162 38.76 17.20 10.64
C ALA A 162 37.65 16.95 9.62
N VAL A 163 37.44 17.93 8.73
CA VAL A 163 36.41 17.88 7.68
C VAL A 163 37.12 17.90 6.33
N PRO A 164 37.18 16.77 5.60
CA PRO A 164 37.83 16.71 4.29
C PRO A 164 37.12 17.57 3.25
N ALA A 165 37.89 18.19 2.35
CA ALA A 165 37.35 18.81 1.15
C ALA A 165 36.97 17.75 0.11
N THR A 166 36.19 18.14 -0.89
CA THR A 166 35.82 17.28 -2.01
C THR A 166 37.06 16.68 -2.68
N GLY A 167 37.08 15.36 -2.87
CA GLY A 167 38.21 14.66 -3.46
C GLY A 167 39.33 14.30 -2.48
N TYR A 168 39.14 14.52 -1.18
CA TYR A 168 40.06 14.12 -0.12
C TYR A 168 39.36 13.25 0.93
N ARG A 169 40.17 12.49 1.66
CA ARG A 169 39.76 11.83 2.90
C ARG A 169 40.73 12.17 4.02
N PHE A 170 40.23 12.18 5.24
CA PHE A 170 41.07 12.31 6.43
C PHE A 170 41.98 11.09 6.55
N ASP A 171 43.24 11.33 6.92
CA ASP A 171 44.25 10.30 7.07
C ASP A 171 44.66 10.15 8.54
N HIS A 172 45.25 11.19 9.13
CA HIS A 172 45.65 11.20 10.53
C HIS A 172 45.88 12.61 11.09
N TRP A 173 45.96 12.72 12.41
CA TRP A 173 46.42 13.90 13.14
C TRP A 173 47.92 13.84 13.41
N SER A 174 48.58 15.00 13.43
CA SER A 174 49.97 15.18 13.84
C SER A 174 50.17 16.48 14.62
N GLY A 175 51.33 16.66 15.24
CA GLY A 175 51.64 17.72 16.20
C GLY A 175 51.34 17.26 17.62
N ASP A 176 50.66 18.10 18.40
CA ASP A 176 50.27 17.82 19.79
C ASP A 176 49.04 16.89 19.91
N LEU A 177 48.56 16.37 18.77
CA LEU A 177 47.50 15.38 18.67
C LEU A 177 47.94 14.29 17.68
N SER A 178 47.55 13.04 17.92
CA SER A 178 47.84 11.90 17.04
C SER A 178 46.64 10.96 16.93
N GLY A 179 46.55 10.17 15.86
CA GLY A 179 45.49 9.17 15.68
C GLY A 179 44.77 9.31 14.34
N SER A 180 43.99 8.28 13.99
CA SER A 180 43.26 8.17 12.71
C SER A 180 41.77 8.46 12.80
N GLY A 181 41.25 8.77 14.00
CA GLY A 181 39.88 9.23 14.18
C GLY A 181 39.72 10.67 13.68
N ALA A 182 38.75 10.91 12.79
CA ALA A 182 38.49 12.26 12.26
C ALA A 182 38.01 13.26 13.33
N SER A 183 37.55 12.78 14.49
CA SER A 183 37.22 13.59 15.65
C SER A 183 37.97 13.09 16.88
N GLN A 184 38.64 13.99 17.59
CA GLN A 184 39.40 13.70 18.80
C GLN A 184 39.39 14.88 19.77
N THR A 185 39.75 14.63 21.03
CA THR A 185 39.82 15.65 22.08
C THR A 185 41.25 15.89 22.54
N LEU A 186 41.57 17.13 22.89
CA LEU A 186 42.87 17.58 23.36
C LEU A 186 42.72 18.43 24.62
N ALA A 187 43.41 18.05 25.70
CA ALA A 187 43.46 18.85 26.92
C ALA A 187 44.52 19.95 26.80
N MET A 188 44.21 21.16 27.26
CA MET A 188 45.08 22.32 27.16
C MET A 188 45.92 22.48 28.43
N ASP A 189 47.22 22.20 28.36
CA ASP A 189 48.19 22.32 29.46
C ASP A 189 49.41 23.19 29.10
N GLU A 190 49.56 23.52 27.82
CA GLU A 190 50.51 24.47 27.24
C GLU A 190 50.00 24.96 25.88
N ASN A 191 50.72 25.85 25.19
CA ASN A 191 50.39 26.24 23.82
C ASN A 191 50.54 25.04 22.88
N LYS A 192 49.50 24.73 22.10
CA LYS A 192 49.45 23.55 21.24
C LYS A 192 49.27 23.87 19.77
N THR A 193 49.82 23.00 18.94
CA THR A 193 49.73 23.03 17.48
C THR A 193 49.34 21.66 16.95
N VAL A 194 48.36 21.63 16.07
CA VAL A 194 47.85 20.40 15.47
C VAL A 194 47.70 20.56 13.96
N THR A 195 47.93 19.47 13.24
CA THR A 195 47.76 19.42 11.80
C THR A 195 46.91 18.21 11.44
N ALA A 196 45.79 18.44 10.75
CA ALA A 196 45.02 17.38 10.11
C ALA A 196 45.63 17.06 8.74
N TYR A 197 46.05 15.81 8.55
CA TYR A 197 46.53 15.33 7.26
C TYR A 197 45.37 14.71 6.49
N PHE A 198 45.26 15.10 5.23
CA PHE A 198 44.30 14.55 4.28
C PHE A 198 45.04 13.97 3.09
N GLN A 199 44.49 12.92 2.53
CA GLN A 199 45.00 12.28 1.32
C GLN A 199 43.97 12.40 0.20
N PRO A 200 44.40 12.67 -1.05
CA PRO A 200 43.50 12.61 -2.19
C PRO A 200 42.77 11.26 -2.26
N LEU A 201 41.50 11.29 -2.61
CA LEU A 201 40.76 10.11 -3.03
C LEU A 201 41.27 9.69 -4.39
N VAL A 202 41.78 8.46 -4.48
CA VAL A 202 42.05 7.83 -5.76
C VAL A 202 40.72 7.34 -6.31
N GLN A 203 40.38 7.74 -7.54
CA GLN A 203 39.16 7.31 -8.22
C GLN A 203 39.50 6.52 -9.47
N TYR A 204 38.66 5.53 -9.77
CA TYR A 204 38.73 4.71 -10.95
C TYR A 204 37.41 4.76 -11.72
N THR A 205 37.51 4.62 -13.04
CA THR A 205 36.36 4.57 -13.94
C THR A 205 35.86 3.14 -14.08
N LEU A 206 34.54 2.96 -14.01
CA LEU A 206 33.85 1.73 -14.38
C LEU A 206 33.06 2.00 -15.66
N SER A 207 33.41 1.30 -16.73
CA SER A 207 32.69 1.33 -18.00
C SER A 207 31.84 0.06 -18.14
N THR A 208 30.63 0.22 -18.66
CA THR A 208 29.71 -0.91 -18.89
C THR A 208 29.23 -0.93 -20.33
N GLU A 209 29.19 -2.12 -20.92
CA GLU A 209 28.73 -2.36 -22.28
C GLU A 209 27.66 -3.47 -22.29
N VAL A 210 26.81 -3.46 -23.32
CA VAL A 210 25.77 -4.46 -23.53
C VAL A 210 25.96 -5.12 -24.89
N SER A 211 25.98 -6.44 -24.91
CA SER A 211 26.14 -7.26 -26.11
C SER A 211 24.97 -8.25 -26.26
N PRO A 212 24.25 -8.28 -27.39
CA PRO A 212 24.31 -7.30 -28.48
C PRO A 212 23.73 -5.93 -28.06
N PRO A 213 24.12 -4.81 -28.71
CA PRO A 213 23.58 -3.49 -28.40
C PRO A 213 22.05 -3.46 -28.45
N GLY A 214 21.42 -2.88 -27.43
CA GLY A 214 19.95 -2.80 -27.34
C GLY A 214 19.26 -4.03 -26.74
N ALA A 215 19.98 -5.13 -26.45
CA ALA A 215 19.40 -6.32 -25.82
C ALA A 215 19.04 -6.15 -24.34
N GLY A 216 19.55 -5.10 -23.70
CA GLY A 216 19.31 -4.80 -22.29
C GLY A 216 20.02 -3.55 -21.82
N ARG A 217 20.18 -3.43 -20.49
CA ARG A 217 20.98 -2.40 -19.83
C ARG A 217 21.70 -2.93 -18.59
N VAL A 218 22.75 -2.24 -18.19
CA VAL A 218 23.48 -2.45 -16.94
C VAL A 218 23.10 -1.36 -15.93
N SER A 219 22.91 -1.73 -14.67
CA SER A 219 22.61 -0.80 -13.58
C SER A 219 23.58 -1.02 -12.41
N PRO A 220 24.30 0.02 -11.94
CA PRO A 220 24.44 1.35 -12.55
C PRO A 220 25.15 1.32 -13.92
N PRO A 221 24.98 2.33 -14.80
CA PRO A 221 25.53 2.36 -16.16
C PRO A 221 27.05 2.65 -16.26
N GLY A 222 27.80 2.40 -15.19
CA GLY A 222 29.19 2.84 -15.01
C GLY A 222 29.31 4.17 -14.25
N GLY A 223 30.51 4.75 -14.22
CA GLY A 223 30.82 6.00 -13.51
C GLY A 223 32.22 6.03 -12.89
N THR A 224 32.48 7.03 -12.07
CA THR A 224 33.72 7.14 -11.27
C THR A 224 33.46 6.74 -9.83
N TYR A 225 34.34 5.90 -9.28
CA TYR A 225 34.21 5.33 -7.94
C TYR A 225 35.53 5.47 -7.21
N ASN A 226 35.50 5.56 -5.87
CA ASN A 226 36.73 5.61 -5.09
C ASN A 226 37.41 4.24 -5.09
N GLN A 227 38.74 4.24 -4.93
CA GLN A 227 39.52 3.03 -4.76
C GLN A 227 38.99 2.21 -3.58
N GLY A 228 38.76 0.91 -3.81
CA GLY A 228 38.22 -0.03 -2.84
C GLY A 228 36.69 -0.13 -2.84
N ASP A 229 35.97 0.81 -3.50
CA ASP A 229 34.52 0.72 -3.62
C ASP A 229 34.12 -0.60 -4.30
N THR A 230 33.08 -1.26 -3.79
CA THR A 230 32.52 -2.45 -4.41
C THR A 230 31.20 -2.11 -5.08
N VAL A 231 31.19 -2.09 -6.41
CA VAL A 231 30.03 -1.78 -7.22
C VAL A 231 29.28 -3.07 -7.55
N THR A 232 27.99 -3.13 -7.21
CA THR A 232 27.12 -4.25 -7.61
C THR A 232 26.41 -3.90 -8.90
N LEU A 233 26.81 -4.54 -10.00
CA LEU A 233 26.17 -4.39 -11.31
C LEU A 233 25.03 -5.41 -11.46
N THR A 234 23.91 -4.97 -12.04
CA THR A 234 22.77 -5.83 -12.39
C THR A 234 22.43 -5.71 -13.86
N ALA A 235 22.23 -6.85 -14.52
CA ALA A 235 21.82 -6.93 -15.92
C ALA A 235 20.30 -7.02 -16.06
N LEU A 236 19.72 -6.06 -16.77
CA LEU A 236 18.30 -5.99 -17.05
C LEU A 236 18.07 -6.20 -18.55
N ALA A 237 17.52 -7.35 -18.90
CA ALA A 237 17.19 -7.71 -20.28
C ALA A 237 15.96 -6.93 -20.79
N ASN A 238 15.99 -6.54 -22.06
CA ASN A 238 14.82 -6.02 -22.76
C ASN A 238 13.90 -7.16 -23.21
N ALA A 239 12.69 -6.82 -23.66
CA ALA A 239 11.73 -7.80 -24.18
C ALA A 239 12.35 -8.62 -25.33
N GLY A 240 12.12 -9.93 -25.33
CA GLY A 240 12.71 -10.85 -26.31
C GLY A 240 14.14 -11.28 -26.02
N TYR A 241 14.75 -10.85 -24.90
CA TYR A 241 16.09 -11.27 -24.48
C TYR A 241 16.10 -11.85 -23.06
N THR A 242 17.10 -12.68 -22.79
CA THR A 242 17.46 -13.17 -21.46
C THR A 242 18.94 -12.88 -21.21
N PHE A 243 19.30 -12.62 -19.95
CA PHE A 243 20.69 -12.45 -19.57
C PHE A 243 21.42 -13.79 -19.71
N ALA A 244 22.59 -13.78 -20.37
CA ALA A 244 23.43 -14.94 -20.54
C ALA A 244 24.56 -14.98 -19.50
N TYR A 245 25.47 -13.99 -19.53
CA TYR A 245 26.62 -13.92 -18.62
C TYR A 245 27.30 -12.54 -18.66
N TRP A 246 28.18 -12.28 -17.68
CA TRP A 246 29.10 -11.14 -17.62
C TRP A 246 30.47 -11.52 -18.17
N SER A 247 31.13 -10.58 -18.85
CA SER A 247 32.56 -10.65 -19.21
C SER A 247 33.25 -9.29 -19.03
N GLY A 248 34.55 -9.21 -19.37
CA GLY A 248 35.39 -8.03 -19.16
C GLY A 248 36.40 -8.29 -18.06
N ASP A 249 36.58 -7.33 -17.15
CA ASP A 249 37.45 -7.46 -15.98
C ASP A 249 36.91 -8.41 -14.89
N ALA A 250 35.63 -8.79 -14.97
CA ALA A 250 35.04 -9.85 -14.16
C ALA A 250 34.04 -10.67 -15.01
N SER A 251 33.75 -11.90 -14.57
CA SER A 251 32.82 -12.79 -15.25
C SER A 251 31.89 -13.49 -14.27
N GLY A 252 30.73 -13.91 -14.76
CA GLY A 252 29.73 -14.60 -13.94
C GLY A 252 28.42 -14.83 -14.68
N THR A 253 27.68 -15.86 -14.31
CA THR A 253 26.38 -16.22 -14.91
C THR A 253 25.19 -15.72 -14.10
N SER A 254 25.43 -15.17 -12.92
CA SER A 254 24.39 -14.52 -12.12
C SER A 254 24.03 -13.16 -12.71
N ARG A 255 22.74 -12.80 -12.67
CA ARG A 255 22.25 -11.50 -13.17
C ARG A 255 22.89 -10.31 -12.47
N SER A 256 23.36 -10.50 -11.24
CA SER A 256 24.13 -9.53 -10.47
C SER A 256 25.59 -9.97 -10.31
N ILE A 257 26.52 -9.04 -10.42
CA ILE A 257 27.95 -9.26 -10.17
C ILE A 257 28.54 -8.09 -9.35
N GLN A 258 29.46 -8.40 -8.45
CA GLN A 258 30.19 -7.38 -7.68
C GLN A 258 31.58 -7.15 -8.27
N VAL A 259 31.97 -5.88 -8.34
CA VAL A 259 33.23 -5.42 -8.92
C VAL A 259 33.88 -4.46 -7.93
N THR A 260 35.04 -4.82 -7.40
CA THR A 260 35.83 -3.95 -6.52
C THR A 260 36.74 -3.05 -7.36
N MET A 261 36.75 -1.75 -7.07
CA MET A 261 37.44 -0.74 -7.88
C MET A 261 38.89 -0.56 -7.39
N ASP A 262 39.83 -1.23 -8.03
CA ASP A 262 41.27 -1.19 -7.75
C ASP A 262 42.11 -0.61 -8.91
N ARG A 263 41.49 -0.44 -10.06
CA ARG A 263 41.96 0.21 -11.29
C ARG A 263 40.73 0.57 -12.14
N ASP A 264 40.93 1.22 -13.28
CA ASP A 264 39.86 1.35 -14.28
C ASP A 264 39.37 -0.03 -14.71
N ARG A 265 38.04 -0.21 -14.79
CA ARG A 265 37.40 -1.48 -15.11
C ARG A 265 36.39 -1.37 -16.23
N GLN A 266 36.28 -2.43 -17.02
CA GLN A 266 35.32 -2.58 -18.09
C GLN A 266 34.51 -3.87 -17.90
N MET A 267 33.19 -3.75 -17.98
CA MET A 267 32.24 -4.86 -17.81
C MET A 267 31.30 -4.93 -19.01
N VAL A 268 31.02 -6.15 -19.48
CA VAL A 268 30.10 -6.40 -20.59
C VAL A 268 29.01 -7.36 -20.14
N ALA A 269 27.75 -6.96 -20.26
CA ALA A 269 26.60 -7.84 -20.05
C ALA A 269 26.19 -8.47 -21.39
N HIS A 270 26.28 -9.80 -21.47
CA HIS A 270 25.84 -10.56 -22.63
C HIS A 270 24.40 -11.05 -22.45
N PHE A 271 23.61 -10.88 -23.50
CA PHE A 271 22.23 -11.32 -23.59
C PHE A 271 22.07 -12.23 -24.80
N GLN A 272 21.10 -13.13 -24.71
CA GLN A 272 20.68 -14.01 -25.79
C GLN A 272 19.19 -13.87 -26.00
N GLU A 273 18.71 -14.09 -27.23
CA GLU A 273 17.28 -14.06 -27.51
C GLU A 273 16.54 -15.06 -26.62
N ALA A 274 15.45 -14.61 -26.02
CA ALA A 274 14.54 -15.47 -25.29
C ALA A 274 13.95 -16.45 -26.30
N GLN A 275 14.27 -17.74 -26.13
CA GLN A 275 13.62 -18.79 -26.92
C GLN A 275 12.12 -18.75 -26.60
N LEU A 276 11.32 -18.31 -27.58
CA LEU A 276 9.87 -18.47 -27.50
C LEU A 276 9.58 -19.98 -27.42
N PRO A 277 8.69 -20.44 -26.53
CA PRO A 277 8.28 -21.83 -26.56
C PRO A 277 7.75 -22.16 -27.95
N PRO A 278 8.06 -23.35 -28.51
CA PRO A 278 7.50 -23.75 -29.79
C PRO A 278 5.97 -23.67 -29.70
N PRO A 279 5.28 -23.24 -30.77
CA PRO A 279 3.82 -23.26 -30.79
C PRO A 279 3.33 -24.68 -30.48
N PRO A 280 2.21 -24.83 -29.74
CA PRO A 280 1.67 -26.15 -29.46
C PRO A 280 1.40 -26.89 -30.77
N PRO A 281 1.61 -28.23 -30.81
CA PRO A 281 1.33 -29.00 -32.00
C PRO A 281 -0.15 -28.85 -32.38
N GLN A 282 -0.43 -28.68 -33.66
CA GLN A 282 -1.79 -28.67 -34.21
C GLN A 282 -2.11 -30.03 -34.84
N TYR A 283 -3.37 -30.44 -34.73
CA TYR A 283 -3.90 -31.65 -35.34
C TYR A 283 -5.11 -31.36 -36.22
N SER A 284 -5.25 -32.07 -37.33
CA SER A 284 -6.42 -31.95 -38.20
C SER A 284 -7.58 -32.86 -37.76
N LEU A 285 -8.80 -32.37 -37.98
CA LEU A 285 -10.05 -33.12 -37.81
C LEU A 285 -10.75 -33.27 -39.15
N SER A 286 -10.77 -34.49 -39.68
CA SER A 286 -11.50 -34.84 -40.89
C SER A 286 -12.94 -35.24 -40.57
N ILE A 287 -13.91 -34.68 -41.29
CA ILE A 287 -15.34 -35.00 -41.13
C ILE A 287 -15.90 -35.64 -42.39
N SER A 288 -16.84 -36.57 -42.25
CA SER A 288 -17.53 -37.21 -43.36
C SER A 288 -18.96 -37.55 -43.01
N VAL A 289 -19.84 -37.63 -44.01
CA VAL A 289 -21.26 -37.96 -43.84
C VAL A 289 -21.57 -39.22 -44.65
N GLN A 290 -22.35 -40.14 -44.08
CA GLN A 290 -22.73 -41.38 -44.75
C GLN A 290 -24.24 -41.69 -44.62
N PRO A 291 -24.96 -41.91 -45.73
CA PRO A 291 -24.53 -41.64 -47.11
C PRO A 291 -24.24 -40.15 -47.34
N SER A 292 -23.36 -39.81 -48.29
CA SER A 292 -22.78 -38.45 -48.42
C SER A 292 -23.79 -37.32 -48.64
N THR A 293 -25.01 -37.63 -49.08
CA THR A 293 -26.10 -36.67 -49.30
C THR A 293 -27.14 -36.64 -48.17
N ALA A 294 -26.97 -37.45 -47.12
CA ALA A 294 -27.98 -37.66 -46.10
C ALA A 294 -28.02 -36.59 -44.99
N GLY A 295 -27.07 -35.66 -44.97
CA GLY A 295 -27.00 -34.64 -43.94
C GLY A 295 -25.73 -33.78 -44.03
N ALA A 296 -25.46 -33.04 -42.96
CA ALA A 296 -24.28 -32.19 -42.81
C ALA A 296 -23.70 -32.29 -41.40
N ILE A 297 -22.42 -31.94 -41.26
CA ILE A 297 -21.73 -31.80 -39.97
C ILE A 297 -21.29 -30.34 -39.82
N THR A 298 -21.56 -29.73 -38.68
CA THR A 298 -21.01 -28.43 -38.28
C THR A 298 -20.06 -28.60 -37.10
N LEU A 299 -18.94 -27.89 -37.12
CA LEU A 299 -17.92 -27.91 -36.06
C LEU A 299 -17.97 -26.62 -35.24
N SER A 300 -17.82 -26.74 -33.92
CA SER A 300 -17.65 -25.63 -33.00
C SER A 300 -16.49 -25.91 -32.04
N PRO A 301 -15.38 -25.14 -32.08
CA PRO A 301 -15.12 -24.04 -33.02
C PRO A 301 -15.05 -24.52 -34.49
N PRO A 302 -15.37 -23.65 -35.48
CA PRO A 302 -15.26 -24.00 -36.90
C PRO A 302 -13.80 -24.05 -37.34
N GLY A 303 -13.47 -24.98 -38.24
CA GLY A 303 -12.12 -25.14 -38.75
C GLY A 303 -11.84 -26.57 -39.19
N GLY A 304 -10.58 -26.84 -39.52
CA GLY A 304 -10.09 -28.18 -39.86
C GLY A 304 -8.82 -28.59 -39.11
N THR A 305 -8.17 -27.66 -38.42
CA THR A 305 -6.95 -27.85 -37.62
C THR A 305 -7.07 -27.10 -36.30
N TYR A 306 -6.60 -27.74 -35.22
CA TYR A 306 -6.77 -27.22 -33.86
C TYR A 306 -5.52 -27.50 -33.02
N ASP A 307 -5.23 -26.61 -32.07
CA ASP A 307 -4.15 -26.82 -31.10
C ASP A 307 -4.42 -28.07 -30.24
N GLN A 308 -3.35 -28.78 -29.87
CA GLN A 308 -3.43 -29.94 -29.00
C GLN A 308 -4.23 -29.64 -27.72
N GLY A 309 -5.18 -30.52 -27.40
CA GLY A 309 -6.07 -30.40 -26.24
C GLY A 309 -7.36 -29.62 -26.51
N THR A 310 -7.49 -28.95 -27.67
CA THR A 310 -8.76 -28.31 -28.06
C THR A 310 -9.87 -29.35 -28.08
N THR A 311 -11.01 -29.04 -27.46
CA THR A 311 -12.22 -29.87 -27.56
C THR A 311 -13.16 -29.26 -28.60
N VAL A 312 -13.42 -30.01 -29.67
CA VAL A 312 -14.29 -29.61 -30.78
C VAL A 312 -15.63 -30.33 -30.64
N THR A 313 -16.72 -29.60 -30.72
CA THR A 313 -18.08 -30.18 -30.77
C THR A 313 -18.50 -30.32 -32.23
N ALA A 314 -18.76 -31.56 -32.66
CA ALA A 314 -19.36 -31.86 -33.95
C ALA A 314 -20.86 -32.09 -33.81
N THR A 315 -21.66 -31.44 -34.65
CA THR A 315 -23.12 -31.57 -34.66
C THR A 315 -23.59 -32.06 -36.02
N ALA A 316 -24.34 -33.17 -36.04
CA ALA A 316 -24.93 -33.77 -37.21
C ALA A 316 -26.35 -33.26 -37.41
N SER A 317 -26.64 -32.78 -38.62
CA SER A 317 -27.98 -32.37 -39.04
C SER A 317 -28.45 -33.29 -40.17
N ALA A 318 -29.58 -33.95 -40.00
CA ALA A 318 -30.14 -34.83 -41.03
C ALA A 318 -30.76 -34.02 -42.18
N GLY A 319 -30.55 -34.48 -43.41
CA GLY A 319 -31.24 -34.00 -44.60
C GLY A 319 -32.65 -34.59 -44.72
N GLN A 320 -33.41 -34.10 -45.69
CA GLN A 320 -34.79 -34.56 -45.92
C GLN A 320 -34.84 -36.08 -46.18
N GLY A 321 -35.76 -36.77 -45.49
CA GLY A 321 -35.96 -38.22 -45.65
C GLY A 321 -34.96 -39.09 -44.88
N TYR A 322 -34.08 -38.50 -44.07
CA TYR A 322 -33.12 -39.21 -43.24
C TYR A 322 -33.25 -38.83 -41.76
N VAL A 323 -32.83 -39.73 -40.88
CA VAL A 323 -32.58 -39.46 -39.46
C VAL A 323 -31.14 -39.77 -39.12
N PHE A 324 -30.56 -39.00 -38.18
CA PHE A 324 -29.25 -39.30 -37.64
C PHE A 324 -29.27 -40.65 -36.93
N SER A 325 -28.27 -41.49 -37.21
CA SER A 325 -28.12 -42.81 -36.63
C SER A 325 -27.07 -42.80 -35.51
N HIS A 326 -25.81 -42.54 -35.86
CA HIS A 326 -24.68 -42.56 -34.92
C HIS A 326 -23.42 -41.91 -35.52
N TRP A 327 -22.44 -41.63 -34.67
CA TRP A 327 -21.07 -41.27 -35.04
C TRP A 327 -20.17 -42.51 -35.08
N SER A 328 -19.20 -42.52 -36.01
CA SER A 328 -18.10 -43.49 -36.06
C SER A 328 -16.76 -42.81 -36.37
N GLY A 329 -15.66 -43.58 -36.34
CA GLY A 329 -14.30 -43.08 -36.55
C GLY A 329 -13.52 -43.05 -35.24
N ASP A 330 -12.81 -41.96 -34.98
CA ASP A 330 -12.04 -41.73 -33.74
C ASP A 330 -12.90 -41.33 -32.54
N THR A 331 -14.20 -41.11 -32.75
CA THR A 331 -15.22 -40.96 -31.69
C THR A 331 -16.50 -41.67 -32.12
N GLY A 332 -17.36 -42.00 -31.16
CA GLY A 332 -18.65 -42.63 -31.40
C GLY A 332 -19.74 -42.06 -30.51
N GLY A 333 -21.00 -42.35 -30.82
CA GLY A 333 -22.14 -41.92 -30.02
C GLY A 333 -23.42 -41.83 -30.82
N ASN A 334 -24.55 -41.91 -30.12
CA ASN A 334 -25.88 -41.91 -30.74
C ASN A 334 -26.60 -40.56 -30.60
N ALA A 335 -25.98 -39.60 -29.91
CA ALA A 335 -26.46 -38.22 -29.87
C ALA A 335 -26.05 -37.50 -31.16
N SER A 336 -26.90 -36.59 -31.65
CA SER A 336 -26.60 -35.76 -32.83
C SER A 336 -25.41 -34.83 -32.60
N THR A 337 -24.92 -34.70 -31.37
CA THR A 337 -23.71 -33.95 -31.01
C THR A 337 -22.68 -34.85 -30.36
N VAL A 338 -21.40 -34.69 -30.71
CA VAL A 338 -20.27 -35.38 -30.07
C VAL A 338 -19.11 -34.41 -29.81
N GLN A 339 -18.42 -34.59 -28.68
CA GLN A 339 -17.21 -33.84 -28.35
C GLN A 339 -15.96 -34.64 -28.70
N ILE A 340 -14.97 -33.97 -29.29
CA ILE A 340 -13.74 -34.55 -29.82
C ILE A 340 -12.56 -33.79 -29.24
N SER A 341 -11.77 -34.43 -28.39
CA SER A 341 -10.54 -33.83 -27.86
C SER A 341 -9.37 -34.06 -28.83
N MET A 342 -8.75 -32.99 -29.31
CA MET A 342 -7.70 -33.01 -30.32
C MET A 342 -6.35 -33.38 -29.70
N THR A 343 -6.09 -34.68 -29.55
CA THR A 343 -4.82 -35.23 -29.03
C THR A 343 -3.90 -35.80 -30.11
N SER A 344 -4.42 -35.96 -31.32
CA SER A 344 -3.78 -36.49 -32.52
C SER A 344 -4.59 -36.06 -33.74
N GLU A 345 -4.13 -36.38 -34.95
CA GLU A 345 -5.00 -36.41 -36.12
C GLU A 345 -6.24 -37.27 -35.85
N LYS A 346 -7.41 -36.77 -36.20
CA LYS A 346 -8.69 -37.45 -35.96
C LYS A 346 -9.63 -37.37 -37.15
N SER A 347 -10.53 -38.33 -37.23
CA SER A 347 -11.54 -38.47 -38.25
C SER A 347 -12.86 -38.90 -37.62
N VAL A 348 -13.97 -38.30 -38.03
CA VAL A 348 -15.31 -38.66 -37.57
C VAL A 348 -16.29 -38.72 -38.72
N THR A 349 -17.23 -39.65 -38.65
CA THR A 349 -18.27 -39.86 -39.66
C THR A 349 -19.63 -39.83 -39.00
N ALA A 350 -20.56 -39.01 -39.52
CA ALA A 350 -21.96 -39.05 -39.13
C ALA A 350 -22.74 -39.98 -40.06
N HIS A 351 -23.38 -41.00 -39.48
CA HIS A 351 -24.23 -41.94 -40.21
C HIS A 351 -25.70 -41.56 -40.10
N PHE A 352 -26.43 -41.73 -41.19
CA PHE A 352 -27.85 -41.43 -41.29
C PHE A 352 -28.61 -42.61 -41.90
N SER A 353 -29.89 -42.76 -41.54
CA SER A 353 -30.77 -43.83 -42.03
C SER A 353 -32.03 -43.25 -42.68
N PRO A 354 -32.54 -43.81 -43.79
CA PRO A 354 -33.78 -43.36 -44.39
C PRO A 354 -34.97 -43.51 -43.45
N VAL A 355 -35.94 -42.59 -43.53
CA VAL A 355 -37.23 -42.74 -42.84
C VAL A 355 -38.12 -43.69 -43.64
N THR A 356 -38.57 -44.81 -43.04
CA THR A 356 -39.37 -45.86 -43.72
C THR A 356 -40.77 -46.07 -43.11
N GLN A 357 -41.53 -45.02 -42.81
CA GLN A 357 -42.96 -45.19 -42.51
C GLN A 357 -43.79 -45.04 -43.79
N THR A 358 -44.60 -46.05 -44.09
CA THR A 358 -45.67 -45.99 -45.11
C THR A 358 -46.90 -45.35 -44.49
N ASN A 359 -47.49 -44.35 -45.17
CA ASN A 359 -48.69 -43.64 -44.71
C ASN A 359 -49.87 -44.61 -44.47
N THR A 360 -50.54 -44.51 -43.33
CA THR A 360 -51.77 -45.23 -43.01
C THR A 360 -52.95 -44.26 -43.20
N PRO A 361 -53.93 -44.54 -44.09
CA PRO A 361 -55.02 -43.59 -44.34
C PRO A 361 -55.79 -43.22 -43.06
N PRO A 362 -56.29 -41.97 -42.95
CA PRO A 362 -56.96 -41.51 -41.74
C PRO A 362 -58.34 -42.16 -41.58
N THR A 363 -58.96 -41.94 -40.43
CA THR A 363 -60.35 -42.34 -40.15
C THR A 363 -61.24 -41.12 -39.89
N VAL A 364 -62.54 -41.27 -40.13
CA VAL A 364 -63.55 -40.25 -39.81
C VAL A 364 -64.81 -40.92 -39.28
N SER A 365 -65.52 -40.26 -38.37
CA SER A 365 -66.83 -40.67 -37.88
C SER A 365 -67.78 -39.47 -37.88
N ILE A 366 -69.06 -39.73 -38.13
CA ILE A 366 -70.14 -38.77 -37.88
C ILE A 366 -70.65 -39.05 -36.45
N ALA A 367 -70.76 -38.05 -35.59
CA ALA A 367 -71.35 -38.16 -34.25
C ALA A 367 -72.82 -37.74 -34.27
N GLY A 368 -73.15 -36.62 -34.94
CA GLY A 368 -74.49 -36.09 -35.07
C GLY A 368 -74.78 -35.54 -36.48
N PRO A 369 -76.03 -35.51 -36.94
CA PRO A 369 -77.25 -36.02 -36.28
C PRO A 369 -77.25 -37.54 -36.08
N GLU A 370 -78.17 -38.05 -35.27
CA GLU A 370 -78.34 -39.50 -35.08
C GLU A 370 -78.85 -40.16 -36.37
N ASN A 371 -78.52 -41.44 -36.56
CA ASN A 371 -78.98 -42.17 -37.73
C ASN A 371 -80.51 -42.31 -37.69
N ASN A 372 -81.15 -42.03 -38.83
CA ASN A 372 -82.60 -41.95 -39.03
C ASN A 372 -83.30 -40.80 -38.26
N ALA A 373 -82.56 -39.79 -37.79
CA ALA A 373 -83.17 -38.62 -37.17
C ALA A 373 -84.04 -37.85 -38.17
N THR A 374 -85.20 -37.35 -37.71
CA THR A 374 -86.02 -36.39 -38.46
C THR A 374 -85.57 -34.97 -38.14
N LEU A 375 -85.24 -34.20 -39.18
CA LEU A 375 -84.56 -32.92 -39.09
C LEU A 375 -85.39 -31.81 -39.75
N SER A 376 -85.37 -30.63 -39.15
CA SER A 376 -85.96 -29.42 -39.71
C SER A 376 -85.18 -28.18 -39.26
N GLY A 377 -85.02 -27.21 -40.17
CA GLY A 377 -84.26 -25.97 -39.93
C GLY A 377 -82.74 -26.13 -40.03
N LEU A 378 -82.02 -25.31 -39.28
CA LEU A 378 -80.56 -25.29 -39.26
C LEU A 378 -80.02 -26.46 -38.43
N ILE A 379 -79.30 -27.37 -39.07
CA ILE A 379 -78.71 -28.57 -38.47
C ILE A 379 -77.19 -28.50 -38.51
N THR A 380 -76.55 -28.99 -37.45
CA THR A 380 -75.11 -29.16 -37.41
C THR A 380 -74.76 -30.65 -37.53
N MET A 381 -74.02 -30.98 -38.58
CA MET A 381 -73.26 -32.23 -38.67
C MET A 381 -72.04 -32.09 -37.80
N ASN A 382 -71.69 -33.07 -37.00
CA ASN A 382 -70.44 -33.07 -36.26
C ASN A 382 -69.88 -34.47 -36.12
N GLY A 383 -68.59 -34.58 -35.83
CA GLY A 383 -67.91 -35.85 -35.70
C GLY A 383 -66.45 -35.72 -35.32
N SER A 384 -65.71 -36.82 -35.41
CA SER A 384 -64.27 -36.84 -35.15
C SER A 384 -63.49 -37.46 -36.31
N ALA A 385 -62.23 -37.08 -36.45
CA ALA A 385 -61.27 -37.71 -37.36
C ALA A 385 -59.97 -38.01 -36.61
N GLN A 386 -59.28 -39.08 -36.98
CA GLN A 386 -58.02 -39.50 -36.34
C GLN A 386 -57.10 -40.10 -37.38
N ASP A 387 -55.81 -39.91 -37.17
CA ASP A 387 -54.73 -40.46 -37.98
C ASP A 387 -53.69 -41.09 -37.03
N SER A 388 -53.27 -42.32 -37.31
CA SER A 388 -52.41 -43.12 -36.42
C SER A 388 -50.94 -42.81 -36.58
N ASP A 389 -50.52 -42.34 -37.75
CA ASP A 389 -49.14 -42.03 -38.12
C ASP A 389 -48.94 -40.59 -38.58
N GLY A 390 -50.01 -39.80 -38.60
CA GLY A 390 -49.97 -38.38 -38.95
C GLY A 390 -51.02 -37.51 -38.25
N SER A 391 -51.51 -36.52 -38.99
CA SER A 391 -52.47 -35.52 -38.52
C SER A 391 -53.47 -35.20 -39.61
N ILE A 392 -54.73 -34.96 -39.24
CA ILE A 392 -55.79 -34.64 -40.21
C ILE A 392 -55.61 -33.22 -40.74
N LEU A 393 -55.42 -33.09 -42.06
CA LEU A 393 -55.32 -31.80 -42.75
C LEU A 393 -56.70 -31.15 -42.97
N ARG A 394 -57.72 -31.94 -43.33
CA ARG A 394 -59.11 -31.45 -43.44
C ARG A 394 -60.14 -32.56 -43.35
N VAL A 395 -61.37 -32.17 -42.99
CA VAL A 395 -62.56 -33.01 -43.12
C VAL A 395 -63.50 -32.39 -44.15
N GLU A 396 -64.05 -33.21 -45.03
CA GLU A 396 -65.01 -32.83 -46.04
C GLU A 396 -66.32 -33.56 -45.81
N VAL A 397 -67.43 -32.87 -46.02
CA VAL A 397 -68.78 -33.41 -45.93
C VAL A 397 -69.57 -33.15 -47.21
N ARG A 398 -70.57 -33.97 -47.47
CA ARG A 398 -71.58 -33.71 -48.49
C ARG A 398 -72.93 -34.29 -48.07
N ILE A 399 -73.98 -33.74 -48.66
CA ILE A 399 -75.34 -34.24 -48.50
C ILE A 399 -75.76 -34.83 -49.85
N ASP A 400 -76.23 -36.07 -49.81
CA ASP A 400 -76.54 -36.92 -50.96
C ASP A 400 -75.38 -37.02 -51.96
N GLY A 401 -75.68 -36.83 -53.24
CA GLY A 401 -74.71 -36.79 -54.34
C GLY A 401 -74.08 -35.41 -54.55
N GLY A 402 -74.24 -34.46 -53.62
CA GLY A 402 -73.71 -33.10 -53.74
C GLY A 402 -72.18 -33.00 -53.77
N ALA A 403 -71.68 -31.79 -54.01
CA ALA A 403 -70.25 -31.51 -53.95
C ALA A 403 -69.71 -31.63 -52.51
N TRP A 404 -68.48 -32.13 -52.39
CA TRP A 404 -67.76 -32.13 -51.12
C TRP A 404 -67.45 -30.70 -50.69
N THR A 405 -67.73 -30.40 -49.42
CA THR A 405 -67.49 -29.10 -48.80
C THR A 405 -66.67 -29.31 -47.53
N THR A 406 -65.67 -28.46 -47.31
CA THR A 406 -64.81 -28.53 -46.13
C THR A 406 -65.60 -28.18 -44.86
N ALA A 407 -65.54 -29.04 -43.85
CA ALA A 407 -66.08 -28.81 -42.52
C ALA A 407 -65.18 -27.88 -41.70
N GLN A 408 -65.73 -27.29 -40.65
CA GLN A 408 -64.96 -26.53 -39.66
C GLN A 408 -64.30 -27.51 -38.68
N GLY A 409 -62.98 -27.40 -38.50
CA GLY A 409 -62.20 -28.30 -37.62
C GLY A 409 -61.69 -29.56 -38.32
N THR A 410 -60.77 -30.26 -37.65
CA THR A 410 -60.09 -31.47 -38.16
C THR A 410 -60.38 -32.67 -37.26
N ASP A 411 -59.71 -32.78 -36.11
CA ASP A 411 -59.85 -33.92 -35.19
C ASP A 411 -61.24 -34.00 -34.57
N SER A 412 -61.82 -32.83 -34.28
CA SER A 412 -63.24 -32.63 -33.99
C SER A 412 -63.76 -31.64 -35.01
N TRP A 413 -64.75 -32.06 -35.80
CA TRP A 413 -65.23 -31.31 -36.94
C TRP A 413 -66.73 -31.07 -36.87
N GLN A 414 -67.18 -30.00 -37.51
CA GLN A 414 -68.60 -29.65 -37.62
C GLN A 414 -68.94 -28.94 -38.94
N TYR A 415 -70.15 -29.10 -39.41
CA TYR A 415 -70.69 -28.45 -40.61
C TYR A 415 -72.16 -28.10 -40.41
N ALA A 416 -72.49 -26.82 -40.44
CA ALA A 416 -73.87 -26.36 -40.33
C ALA A 416 -74.52 -26.24 -41.71
N TRP A 417 -75.73 -26.75 -41.87
CA TRP A 417 -76.52 -26.66 -43.09
C TRP A 417 -77.99 -26.42 -42.77
N ASP A 418 -78.69 -25.72 -43.66
CA ASP A 418 -80.13 -25.48 -43.54
C ASP A 418 -80.91 -26.52 -44.34
N THR A 419 -81.76 -27.31 -43.67
CA THR A 419 -82.58 -28.34 -44.32
C THR A 419 -83.66 -27.72 -45.21
N ALA A 420 -83.98 -26.43 -45.10
CA ALA A 420 -84.97 -25.75 -45.95
C ALA A 420 -84.62 -25.83 -47.46
N SER A 421 -83.36 -26.05 -47.79
CA SER A 421 -82.88 -26.24 -49.16
C SER A 421 -83.06 -27.66 -49.71
N LEU A 422 -83.50 -28.60 -48.88
CA LEU A 422 -83.70 -30.01 -49.22
C LEU A 422 -85.19 -30.33 -49.35
N ALA A 423 -85.51 -31.31 -50.19
CA ALA A 423 -86.85 -31.88 -50.27
C ALA A 423 -87.19 -32.63 -48.96
N ASN A 424 -88.47 -32.78 -48.62
CA ASN A 424 -88.85 -33.65 -47.52
C ASN A 424 -88.64 -35.12 -47.93
N GLY A 425 -88.03 -35.94 -47.06
CA GLY A 425 -87.70 -37.33 -47.37
C GLY A 425 -86.34 -37.79 -46.84
N GLU A 426 -85.88 -38.93 -47.35
CA GLU A 426 -84.60 -39.54 -46.95
C GLU A 426 -83.40 -38.83 -47.60
N HIS A 427 -82.38 -38.55 -46.79
CA HIS A 427 -81.11 -37.97 -47.21
C HIS A 427 -79.92 -38.72 -46.62
N ILE A 428 -78.82 -38.76 -47.36
CA ILE A 428 -77.55 -39.39 -46.94
C ILE A 428 -76.52 -38.32 -46.67
N LEU A 429 -76.10 -38.22 -45.41
CA LEU A 429 -74.94 -37.44 -45.00
C LEU A 429 -73.69 -38.26 -45.22
N ALA A 430 -72.63 -37.66 -45.77
CA ALA A 430 -71.35 -38.32 -45.96
C ALA A 430 -70.19 -37.43 -45.49
N ALA A 431 -69.17 -38.04 -44.87
CA ALA A 431 -67.95 -37.38 -44.40
C ALA A 431 -66.69 -38.18 -44.79
N ARG A 432 -65.58 -37.50 -45.10
CA ARG A 432 -64.24 -38.08 -45.29
C ARG A 432 -63.16 -37.16 -44.73
N SER A 433 -62.08 -37.71 -44.19
CA SER A 433 -60.90 -36.95 -43.73
C SER A 433 -59.71 -37.12 -44.68
N PHE A 434 -58.78 -36.17 -44.68
CA PHE A 434 -57.56 -36.18 -45.52
C PHE A 434 -56.36 -35.77 -44.66
N ASP A 435 -55.27 -36.54 -44.69
CA ASP A 435 -54.05 -36.33 -43.89
C ASP A 435 -52.96 -35.52 -44.62
N GLY A 436 -53.17 -35.20 -45.90
CA GLY A 436 -52.17 -34.57 -46.77
C GLY A 436 -51.67 -35.49 -47.89
N THR A 437 -51.87 -36.79 -47.74
CA THR A 437 -51.47 -37.86 -48.65
C THR A 437 -52.67 -38.66 -49.13
N ASP A 438 -53.46 -39.23 -48.21
CA ASP A 438 -54.57 -40.14 -48.47
C ASP A 438 -55.89 -39.65 -47.84
N TYR A 439 -57.02 -40.08 -48.42
CA TYR A 439 -58.35 -39.87 -47.85
C TYR A 439 -58.79 -41.09 -47.03
N SER A 440 -59.56 -40.84 -45.97
CA SER A 440 -60.26 -41.89 -45.24
C SER A 440 -61.33 -42.58 -46.10
N PRO A 441 -61.76 -43.79 -45.73
CA PRO A 441 -63.07 -44.30 -46.13
C PRO A 441 -64.18 -43.28 -45.81
N VAL A 442 -65.20 -43.23 -46.66
CA VAL A 442 -66.35 -42.33 -46.47
C VAL A 442 -67.26 -42.88 -45.37
N ALA A 443 -67.46 -42.12 -44.30
CA ALA A 443 -68.50 -42.39 -43.33
C ALA A 443 -69.84 -41.85 -43.85
N THR A 444 -70.91 -42.63 -43.75
CA THR A 444 -72.26 -42.19 -44.15
C THR A 444 -73.26 -42.28 -43.01
N ARG A 445 -74.36 -41.54 -43.14
CA ARG A 445 -75.48 -41.57 -42.22
C ARG A 445 -76.78 -41.20 -42.92
N THR A 446 -77.85 -41.93 -42.64
CA THR A 446 -79.18 -41.63 -43.19
C THR A 446 -79.94 -40.74 -42.23
N VAL A 447 -80.65 -39.75 -42.74
CA VAL A 447 -81.54 -38.83 -41.98
C VAL A 447 -82.80 -38.55 -42.80
N TYR A 448 -83.85 -38.05 -42.14
CA TYR A 448 -85.09 -37.68 -42.80
C TYR A 448 -85.34 -36.18 -42.63
N VAL A 449 -85.64 -35.46 -43.69
CA VAL A 449 -85.99 -34.02 -43.63
C VAL A 449 -87.50 -33.87 -43.66
N ASP A 450 -88.04 -33.06 -42.75
CA ASP A 450 -89.47 -32.71 -42.68
C ASP A 450 -89.65 -31.22 -42.38
N ASN A 451 -89.68 -30.39 -43.44
CA ASN A 451 -89.87 -28.95 -43.32
C ASN A 451 -91.36 -28.57 -43.54
N PRO A 452 -92.02 -27.88 -42.58
CA PRO A 452 -93.41 -27.44 -42.73
C PRO A 452 -93.57 -26.45 -43.89
N GLY A 453 -94.43 -26.77 -44.86
CA GLY A 453 -94.74 -25.90 -46.01
C GLY A 453 -93.99 -26.25 -47.32
N ASN A 454 -93.10 -27.26 -47.31
CA ASN A 454 -92.44 -27.79 -48.50
C ASN A 454 -93.18 -29.03 -49.05
N GLU A 455 -94.52 -28.97 -49.13
CA GLU A 455 -95.39 -30.04 -49.64
C GLU A 455 -95.49 -29.96 -51.17
N GLY A 456 -94.37 -30.21 -51.83
CA GLY A 456 -94.22 -30.25 -53.29
C GLY A 456 -94.12 -31.67 -53.84
N GLY A 457 -95.21 -32.44 -53.71
CA GLY A 457 -95.64 -33.50 -54.64
C GLY A 457 -94.68 -34.65 -55.00
N ALA A 458 -94.84 -35.78 -54.32
CA ALA A 458 -95.23 -37.05 -54.95
C ALA A 458 -95.56 -38.12 -53.88
N SER A 459 -96.87 -38.34 -53.65
CA SER A 459 -97.41 -39.58 -53.09
C SER A 459 -97.27 -40.70 -54.14
N LEU A 460 -96.81 -41.91 -53.81
CA LEU A 460 -97.57 -43.14 -53.49
C LEU A 460 -96.65 -44.36 -53.80
N PRO A 461 -96.97 -45.62 -53.43
CA PRO A 461 -97.59 -46.15 -52.22
C PRO A 461 -96.74 -47.28 -51.58
N LEU A 462 -97.16 -47.72 -50.40
CA LEU A 462 -96.72 -48.93 -49.71
C LEU A 462 -96.74 -50.17 -50.65
N THR A 463 -95.62 -50.89 -50.79
CA THR A 463 -95.63 -52.30 -51.27
C THR A 463 -94.94 -53.18 -50.23
N LEU A 464 -95.74 -53.81 -49.39
CA LEU A 464 -95.36 -54.99 -48.63
C LEU A 464 -95.43 -56.20 -49.59
N ILE A 465 -94.29 -56.74 -50.02
CA ILE A 465 -94.19 -58.12 -50.53
C ILE A 465 -93.11 -58.84 -49.73
N ILE A 466 -93.58 -59.83 -48.96
CA ILE A 466 -92.82 -60.88 -48.31
C ILE A 466 -92.67 -62.02 -49.33
N ALA A 467 -91.50 -62.67 -49.39
CA ALA A 467 -91.31 -64.15 -49.46
C ALA A 467 -90.15 -64.64 -50.37
N VAL A 468 -89.24 -65.36 -49.70
CA VAL A 468 -88.71 -66.71 -50.05
C VAL A 468 -87.48 -66.83 -50.98
N VAL A 469 -86.37 -67.16 -50.30
CA VAL A 469 -85.40 -68.27 -50.51
C VAL A 469 -84.88 -68.54 -51.93
N ALA A 470 -83.56 -68.42 -52.08
CA ALA A 470 -82.75 -69.39 -52.81
C ALA A 470 -81.54 -69.82 -51.97
N VAL A 471 -81.52 -71.12 -51.70
CA VAL A 471 -80.46 -71.89 -51.06
C VAL A 471 -79.28 -72.02 -52.02
N ALA A 472 -78.05 -71.82 -51.52
CA ALA A 472 -76.90 -72.64 -51.90
C ALA A 472 -75.88 -72.62 -50.76
N GLY A 473 -76.11 -73.48 -49.77
CA GLY A 473 -75.03 -73.95 -48.92
C GLY A 473 -74.23 -75.01 -49.66
N ILE A 474 -72.91 -74.98 -49.51
CA ILE A 474 -72.11 -76.19 -49.42
C ILE A 474 -71.28 -76.07 -48.13
N ALA A 475 -71.60 -76.99 -47.20
CA ALA A 475 -70.81 -77.60 -46.13
C ALA A 475 -69.87 -76.72 -45.28
N GLY A 476 -69.88 -76.76 -43.94
CA GLY A 476 -70.49 -77.68 -43.00
C GLY A 476 -69.78 -77.55 -41.63
N GLY A 477 -70.53 -77.76 -40.54
CA GLY A 477 -70.05 -77.75 -39.14
C GLY A 477 -70.67 -76.61 -38.32
N ALA A 478 -71.89 -76.77 -37.77
CA ALA A 478 -72.18 -77.30 -36.42
C ALA A 478 -71.42 -76.54 -35.31
N LEU A 479 -72.02 -75.94 -34.28
CA LEU A 479 -73.13 -76.41 -33.44
C LEU A 479 -73.62 -75.29 -32.47
N ALA A 480 -74.95 -75.06 -32.45
CA ALA A 480 -75.87 -74.82 -31.30
C ALA A 480 -75.56 -73.72 -30.24
N PHE A 481 -76.37 -72.63 -30.17
CA PHE A 481 -77.59 -72.40 -29.32
C PHE A 481 -77.27 -71.84 -27.90
N TYR A 482 -78.06 -71.07 -27.13
CA TYR A 482 -79.51 -70.77 -27.02
C TYR A 482 -79.59 -69.40 -26.25
N LEU A 483 -80.23 -68.33 -26.75
CA LEU A 483 -81.62 -67.88 -26.49
C LEU A 483 -81.96 -67.51 -25.02
N LYS A 484 -82.38 -66.27 -24.77
CA LYS A 484 -83.72 -65.99 -24.20
C LYS A 484 -84.18 -64.54 -24.44
N ARG A 485 -85.46 -64.41 -24.77
CA ARG A 485 -86.20 -63.25 -25.27
C ARG A 485 -87.19 -62.76 -24.22
N ARG A 486 -87.46 -61.44 -24.27
CA ARG A 486 -88.77 -60.75 -24.12
C ARG A 486 -89.33 -60.61 -22.69
N PRO A 487 -90.23 -59.64 -22.42
CA PRO A 487 -91.36 -59.16 -23.25
C PRO A 487 -91.01 -58.26 -24.43
#